data_AF-X1QXA6-F1
#
_entry.id   AF-X1QXA6-F1
#
_cell.length_a   1.000
_cell.length_b   1.000
_cell.length_c   1.000
_cell.angle_alpha   90.00
_cell.angle_beta   90.00
_cell.angle_gamma   90.00
#
_symmetry.space_group_name_H-M   'P 1'
#
loop_
_entity.id
_entity.type
_entity.pdbx_description
1 polymer ?
#
loop_
_entity_poly.entity_id
_entity_poly.type
_entity_poly.pdbx_seq_one_letter_code
_entity_poly.pdbx_strand_id
1 'polypeptide(L)'
;GTILTVLKDAANAADIAAKNDSADLLSVVESATEAARDAVARTPDLLPVLREAGVVDAGGQGLYILFDGALRSLKGEADKMKNQEPQLVLADSSRAAKMAPAAKVEVPYGYCIEFLLEGQKLDLNKIRR
;
A
#
# COMPACT_ATOMS: atom_id res chain seq x y z
N GLY A 1 -3.89 4.80 -6.25
CA GLY A 1 -3.67 3.39 -5.91
C GLY A 1 -2.20 3.06 -5.81
N THR A 2 -1.42 3.89 -5.12
CA THR A 2 -0.02 3.60 -4.78
C THR A 2 0.11 3.52 -3.26
N ILE A 3 1.31 3.25 -2.75
CA ILE A 3 1.64 3.33 -1.32
C ILE A 3 1.14 4.62 -0.64
N LEU A 4 1.17 5.77 -1.31
CA LEU A 4 0.67 7.03 -0.74
C LEU A 4 -0.85 7.06 -0.59
N THR A 5 -1.58 6.34 -1.45
CA THR A 5 -3.03 6.15 -1.28
C THR A 5 -3.30 5.32 -0.03
N VAL A 6 -2.56 4.24 0.15
CA VAL A 6 -2.70 3.35 1.31
C VAL A 6 -2.34 4.07 2.61
N LEU A 7 -1.22 4.80 2.62
CA LEU A 7 -0.79 5.59 3.77
C LEU A 7 -1.82 6.66 4.15
N LYS A 8 -2.40 7.36 3.15
CA LYS A 8 -3.42 8.38 3.40
C LYS A 8 -4.66 7.78 4.06
N ASP A 9 -5.16 6.66 3.53
CA ASP A 9 -6.38 6.02 4.05
C ASP A 9 -6.13 5.48 5.47
N ALA A 10 -4.97 4.85 5.71
CA ALA A 10 -4.57 4.38 7.03
C ALA A 10 -4.42 5.53 8.05
N ALA A 11 -3.79 6.64 7.65
CA ALA A 11 -3.62 7.81 8.51
C ALA A 11 -4.96 8.45 8.88
N ASN A 12 -5.90 8.55 7.92
CA ASN A 12 -7.25 9.06 8.20
C ASN A 12 -8.00 8.17 9.20
N ALA A 13 -7.92 6.84 9.03
CA ALA A 13 -8.54 5.90 9.94
C ALA A 13 -7.93 5.97 11.35
N ALA A 14 -6.60 6.10 11.44
CA ALA A 14 -5.90 6.29 12.70
C ALA A 14 -6.33 7.60 13.41
N ASP A 15 -6.41 8.71 12.68
CA ASP A 15 -6.84 10.01 13.21
C ASP A 15 -8.30 9.99 13.70
N ILE A 16 -9.19 9.30 12.98
CA ILE A 16 -10.58 9.09 13.41
C ILE A 16 -10.61 8.23 14.67
N ALA A 17 -9.89 7.10 14.70
CA ALA A 17 -9.87 6.19 15.84
C ALA A 17 -9.32 6.86 17.10
N ALA A 18 -8.27 7.67 16.98
CA ALA A 18 -7.62 8.38 18.08
C ALA A 18 -8.50 9.46 18.74
N LYS A 19 -9.56 9.92 18.06
CA LYS A 19 -10.51 10.91 18.60
C LYS A 19 -11.58 10.30 19.49
N ASN A 20 -11.66 8.97 19.59
CA ASN A 20 -12.60 8.33 20.52
C ASN A 20 -12.07 8.42 21.96
N ASP A 21 -12.95 8.74 22.92
CA ASP A 21 -12.57 8.91 24.33
C ASP A 21 -12.00 7.63 24.98
N SER A 22 -12.35 6.46 24.43
CA SER A 22 -11.84 5.16 24.86
C SER A 22 -10.71 4.63 23.99
N ALA A 23 -10.10 5.46 23.15
CA ALA A 23 -9.03 5.04 22.25
C ALA A 23 -7.78 4.63 23.04
N ASP A 24 -7.16 3.55 22.59
CA ASP A 24 -5.84 3.13 23.02
C ASP A 24 -4.93 2.88 21.81
N LEU A 25 -3.64 2.65 22.05
CA LEU A 25 -2.69 2.41 20.97
C LEU A 25 -3.10 1.21 20.09
N LEU A 26 -3.64 0.16 20.71
CA LEU A 26 -4.00 -1.06 20.00
C LEU A 26 -5.14 -0.80 19.01
N SER A 27 -6.24 -0.20 19.46
CA SER A 27 -7.41 0.14 18.64
C SER A 27 -7.09 1.13 17.50
N VAL A 28 -6.19 2.08 17.73
CA VAL A 28 -5.74 3.01 16.67
C VAL A 28 -4.95 2.26 15.60
N VAL A 29 -4.01 1.40 16.01
CA VAL A 29 -3.21 0.60 15.06
C VAL A 29 -4.07 -0.42 14.33
N GLU A 30 -5.06 -1.04 14.99
CA GLU A 30 -6.05 -1.91 14.36
C GLU A 30 -6.79 -1.20 13.23
N SER A 31 -7.35 -0.02 13.53
CA SER A 31 -8.10 0.78 12.55
C SER A 31 -7.23 1.19 11.36
N ALA A 32 -5.98 1.60 11.62
CA ALA A 32 -5.02 1.95 10.57
C ALA A 32 -4.67 0.74 9.69
N THR A 33 -4.48 -0.43 10.30
CA THR A 33 -4.10 -1.67 9.61
C THR A 33 -5.24 -2.17 8.72
N GLU A 34 -6.47 -2.15 9.20
CA GLU A 34 -7.66 -2.53 8.43
C GLU A 34 -7.88 -1.58 7.25
N ALA A 35 -7.79 -0.28 7.47
CA ALA A 35 -7.89 0.70 6.40
C ALA A 35 -6.78 0.55 5.35
N ALA A 36 -5.54 0.23 5.77
CA ALA A 36 -4.45 -0.07 4.85
C ALA A 36 -4.75 -1.30 3.99
N ARG A 37 -5.23 -2.39 4.61
CA ARG A 37 -5.62 -3.63 3.91
C ARG A 37 -6.66 -3.36 2.83
N ASP A 38 -7.72 -2.62 3.19
CA ASP A 38 -8.79 -2.27 2.27
C ASP A 38 -8.31 -1.34 1.16
N ALA A 39 -7.44 -0.38 1.48
CA ALA A 39 -6.86 0.52 0.50
C ALA A 39 -6.00 -0.24 -0.52
N VAL A 40 -5.22 -1.24 -0.09
CA VAL A 40 -4.47 -2.14 -0.98
C VAL A 40 -5.42 -2.86 -1.94
N ALA A 41 -6.50 -3.45 -1.43
CA ALA A 41 -7.49 -4.16 -2.24
C ALA A 41 -8.13 -3.25 -3.31
N ARG A 42 -8.32 -1.95 -3.01
CA ARG A 42 -8.84 -0.95 -3.95
C ARG A 42 -7.83 -0.41 -4.95
N THR A 43 -6.52 -0.68 -4.81
CA THR A 43 -5.51 -0.12 -5.70
C THR A 43 -5.74 -0.41 -7.20
N PRO A 44 -6.22 -1.59 -7.63
CA PRO A 44 -6.52 -1.85 -9.04
C PRO A 44 -7.63 -0.93 -9.58
N ASP A 45 -8.64 -0.61 -8.76
CA ASP A 45 -9.73 0.28 -9.18
C ASP A 45 -9.27 1.73 -9.39
N LEU A 46 -8.14 2.11 -8.77
CA LEU A 46 -7.59 3.47 -8.80
C LEU A 46 -6.50 3.67 -9.86
N LEU A 47 -5.88 2.60 -10.36
CA LEU A 47 -4.82 2.66 -11.38
C LEU A 47 -5.04 1.61 -12.47
N PRO A 48 -5.35 2.01 -13.71
CA PRO A 48 -5.64 1.09 -14.81
C PRO A 48 -4.55 0.03 -15.04
N VAL A 49 -3.28 0.40 -14.92
CA VAL A 49 -2.14 -0.52 -15.10
C VAL A 49 -2.15 -1.69 -14.10
N LEU A 50 -2.56 -1.44 -12.85
CA LEU A 50 -2.68 -2.48 -11.82
C LEU A 50 -3.85 -3.42 -12.14
N ARG A 51 -4.98 -2.87 -12.57
CA ARG A 51 -6.15 -3.64 -13.00
C ARG A 51 -5.87 -4.51 -14.21
N GLU A 52 -5.20 -3.98 -15.22
CA GLU A 52 -4.81 -4.72 -16.43
C GLU A 52 -3.83 -5.85 -16.11
N ALA A 53 -2.90 -5.62 -15.18
CA ALA A 53 -1.98 -6.64 -14.70
C ALA A 53 -2.62 -7.64 -13.72
N GLY A 54 -3.81 -7.35 -13.19
CA GLY A 54 -4.48 -8.19 -12.20
C GLY A 54 -3.72 -8.28 -10.87
N VAL A 55 -3.02 -7.22 -10.49
CA VAL A 55 -2.20 -7.14 -9.26
C VAL A 55 -2.57 -5.93 -8.43
N VAL A 56 -2.24 -5.95 -7.14
CA VAL A 56 -2.28 -4.78 -6.26
C VAL A 56 -0.96 -4.00 -6.31
N ASP A 57 -0.94 -2.80 -5.76
CA ASP A 57 0.28 -2.02 -5.59
C ASP A 57 1.25 -2.70 -4.59
N ALA A 58 2.46 -3.03 -5.04
CA ALA A 58 3.46 -3.70 -4.21
C ALA A 58 3.93 -2.83 -3.03
N GLY A 59 4.03 -1.51 -3.22
CA GLY A 59 4.40 -0.58 -2.15
C GLY A 59 3.32 -0.51 -1.07
N GLY A 60 2.06 -0.41 -1.47
CA GLY A 60 0.90 -0.48 -0.58
C GLY A 60 0.84 -1.81 0.18
N GLN A 61 1.05 -2.93 -0.51
CA GLN A 61 1.12 -4.26 0.11
C GLN A 61 2.20 -4.33 1.18
N GLY A 62 3.40 -3.80 0.91
CA GLY A 62 4.50 -3.74 1.87
C GLY A 62 4.16 -2.91 3.11
N LEU A 63 3.49 -1.76 2.93
CA LEU A 63 3.04 -0.92 4.03
C LEU A 63 2.01 -1.61 4.92
N TYR A 64 1.03 -2.29 4.30
CA TYR A 64 0.05 -3.10 5.06
C TYR A 64 0.74 -4.21 5.87
N ILE A 65 1.69 -4.95 5.28
CA ILE A 65 2.46 -6.00 5.99
C ILE A 65 3.18 -5.42 7.20
N LEU A 66 3.76 -4.21 7.08
CA LEU A 66 4.43 -3.54 8.19
C LEU A 66 3.45 -3.24 9.33
N PHE A 67 2.26 -2.72 9.02
CA PHE A 67 1.23 -2.45 10.02
C PHE A 67 0.66 -3.72 10.65
N ASP A 68 0.39 -4.76 9.86
CA ASP A 68 -0.05 -6.06 10.37
C ASP A 68 0.99 -6.66 11.33
N GLY A 69 2.27 -6.62 10.97
CA GLY A 69 3.35 -7.08 11.85
C GLY A 69 3.43 -6.29 13.15
N ALA A 70 3.33 -4.96 13.09
CA ALA A 70 3.30 -4.11 14.27
C ALA A 70 2.10 -4.43 15.17
N LEU A 71 0.91 -4.58 14.58
CA LEU A 71 -0.32 -4.92 15.28
C LEU A 71 -0.20 -6.27 16.00
N ARG A 72 0.29 -7.30 15.31
CA ARG A 72 0.50 -8.63 15.89
C ARG A 72 1.52 -8.61 17.02
N SER A 73 2.58 -7.82 16.89
CA SER A 73 3.52 -7.60 17.98
C SER A 73 2.85 -6.95 19.20
N LEU A 74 2.00 -5.93 19.01
CA LEU A 74 1.24 -5.28 20.08
C LEU A 74 0.25 -6.23 20.77
N LYS A 75 -0.28 -7.21 20.04
CA LYS A 75 -1.13 -8.29 20.57
C LYS A 75 -0.36 -9.39 21.31
N GLY A 76 0.96 -9.27 21.44
CA GLY A 76 1.81 -10.28 22.08
C GLY A 76 2.03 -11.53 21.21
N GLU A 77 1.85 -11.43 19.90
CA GLU A 77 1.96 -12.55 18.96
C GLU A 77 3.31 -12.63 18.23
N ALA A 78 4.32 -11.87 18.67
CA ALA A 78 5.62 -11.79 18.02
C ALA A 78 6.30 -13.17 17.82
N ASP A 79 6.17 -14.09 18.78
CA ASP A 79 6.74 -15.43 18.64
C ASP A 79 6.02 -16.28 17.57
N LYS A 80 4.73 -16.03 17.33
CA LYS A 80 3.97 -16.69 16.26
C LYS A 80 4.40 -16.21 14.87
N MET A 81 4.99 -15.03 14.76
CA MET A 81 5.41 -14.43 13.49
C MET A 81 6.69 -15.04 12.91
N LYS A 82 7.59 -15.59 13.74
CA LYS A 82 8.94 -16.02 13.33
C LYS A 82 8.99 -17.02 12.16
N ASN A 83 7.92 -17.80 11.98
CA ASN A 83 7.83 -18.83 10.93
C ASN A 83 6.55 -18.71 10.10
N GLN A 84 5.92 -17.53 10.07
CA GLN A 84 4.69 -17.32 9.32
C GLN A 84 4.94 -16.39 8.15
N GLU A 85 4.42 -16.78 6.98
CA GLU A 85 4.39 -15.89 5.84
C GLU A 85 3.42 -14.72 6.09
N PRO A 86 3.73 -13.52 5.58
CA PRO A 86 2.83 -12.39 5.66
C PRO A 86 1.49 -12.70 5.01
N GLN A 87 0.41 -12.19 5.58
CA GLN A 87 -0.89 -12.23 4.91
C GLN A 87 -0.87 -11.25 3.73
N LEU A 88 -1.06 -11.75 2.52
CA LEU A 88 -1.10 -10.92 1.31
C LEU A 88 -2.55 -10.54 0.96
N VAL A 89 -2.72 -9.31 0.45
CA VAL A 89 -3.98 -8.87 -0.15
C VAL A 89 -3.91 -9.21 -1.64
N LEU A 90 -4.80 -10.10 -2.07
CA LEU A 90 -4.87 -10.52 -3.46
C LEU A 90 -5.80 -9.59 -4.23
N ALA A 91 -5.44 -9.27 -5.48
CA ALA A 91 -6.35 -8.61 -6.40
C ALA A 91 -7.46 -9.58 -6.82
N ASP A 92 -8.65 -9.06 -7.08
CA ASP A 92 -9.76 -9.85 -7.61
C ASP A 92 -9.48 -10.19 -9.10
N SER A 93 -8.95 -11.39 -9.31
CA SER A 93 -8.52 -11.89 -10.63
C SER A 93 -9.67 -12.06 -11.63
N SER A 94 -10.92 -12.05 -11.17
CA SER A 94 -12.10 -12.11 -12.05
C SER A 94 -12.22 -10.91 -12.99
N ARG A 95 -11.54 -9.80 -12.68
CA ARG A 95 -11.52 -8.55 -13.46
C ARG A 95 -10.28 -8.36 -14.33
N ALA A 96 -9.32 -9.28 -14.28
CA ALA A 96 -8.10 -9.17 -15.08
C ALA A 96 -8.44 -9.33 -16.57
N ALA A 97 -8.18 -8.30 -17.37
CA ALA A 97 -8.21 -8.44 -18.82
C ALA A 97 -7.10 -9.42 -19.25
N LYS A 98 -7.38 -10.24 -20.27
CA LYS A 98 -6.46 -11.26 -20.82
C LYS A 98 -5.01 -10.77 -20.85
N MET A 99 -4.12 -11.56 -20.24
CA MET A 99 -2.65 -11.45 -20.21
C MET A 99 -2.11 -10.16 -20.84
N ALA A 100 -1.84 -9.16 -19.99
CA ALA A 100 -0.97 -8.06 -20.37
C ALA A 100 0.36 -8.63 -20.91
N PRO A 101 0.91 -8.08 -22.01
CA PRO A 101 2.21 -8.50 -22.51
C PRO A 101 3.23 -8.35 -21.40
N ALA A 102 4.11 -9.34 -21.26
CA ALA A 102 5.19 -9.32 -20.28
C ALA A 102 5.87 -7.94 -20.29
N ALA A 103 5.80 -7.24 -19.16
CA ALA A 103 6.49 -5.96 -19.00
C ALA A 103 7.95 -6.16 -19.42
N LYS A 104 8.46 -5.27 -20.28
CA LYS A 104 9.88 -5.30 -20.65
C LYS A 104 10.68 -5.31 -19.35
N VAL A 105 11.52 -6.33 -19.19
CA VAL A 105 12.47 -6.40 -18.07
C VAL A 105 13.46 -5.27 -18.29
N GLU A 106 13.20 -4.12 -17.68
CA GLU A 106 14.20 -3.08 -17.52
C GLU A 106 15.30 -3.69 -16.65
N VAL A 107 16.55 -3.68 -17.14
CA VAL A 107 17.72 -4.10 -16.37
C VAL A 107 18.02 -2.97 -15.40
N PRO A 108 17.63 -3.05 -14.12
CA PRO A 108 17.80 -1.94 -13.21
C PRO A 108 19.23 -2.01 -12.71
N TYR A 109 19.87 -0.86 -12.55
CA TYR A 109 21.16 -0.78 -11.87
C TYR A 109 21.06 -1.14 -10.36
N GLY A 110 19.89 -1.54 -9.86
CA GLY A 110 19.67 -1.97 -8.48
C GLY A 110 19.46 -0.83 -7.48
N TYR A 111 19.45 0.42 -7.96
CA TYR A 111 19.20 1.61 -7.13
C TYR A 111 18.07 2.45 -7.74
N CYS A 112 17.14 2.88 -6.88
CA CYS A 112 16.12 3.88 -7.21
C CYS A 112 16.71 5.28 -6.95
N ILE A 113 16.44 6.24 -7.85
CA ILE A 113 16.80 7.65 -7.66
C ILE A 113 15.52 8.46 -7.73
N GLU A 114 15.25 9.23 -6.68
CA GLU A 114 14.06 10.06 -6.55
C GLU A 114 14.46 11.53 -6.43
N PHE A 115 13.78 12.40 -7.17
CA PHE A 115 13.96 13.85 -7.09
C PHE A 115 12.64 14.50 -6.67
N LEU A 116 12.69 15.33 -5.63
CA LEU A 116 11.58 16.22 -5.29
C LEU A 116 11.81 17.58 -5.96
N LEU A 117 10.90 17.96 -6.85
CA LEU A 117 10.97 19.21 -7.59
C LEU A 117 9.96 20.21 -7.03
N GLU A 118 10.44 21.38 -6.62
CA GLU A 118 9.61 22.51 -6.18
C GLU A 118 9.83 23.72 -7.10
N GLY A 119 8.75 24.37 -7.54
CA GLY A 119 8.85 25.52 -8.42
C GLY A 119 7.50 26.10 -8.84
N GLN A 120 7.52 27.33 -9.36
CA GLN A 120 6.33 28.00 -9.89
C GLN A 120 6.21 27.78 -11.40
N LYS A 121 4.99 27.52 -11.90
CA LYS A 121 4.68 27.35 -13.33
C LYS A 121 5.48 26.24 -14.03
N LEU A 122 5.75 25.14 -13.34
CA LEU A 122 6.41 23.96 -13.93
C LEU A 122 5.57 23.35 -15.06
N ASP A 123 6.20 23.10 -16.21
CA ASP A 123 5.57 22.42 -17.35
C ASP A 123 5.70 20.90 -17.18
N LEU A 124 4.66 20.28 -16.61
CA LEU A 124 4.64 18.85 -16.30
C LEU A 124 4.80 17.94 -17.53
N ASN A 125 4.41 18.41 -18.72
CA ASN A 125 4.52 17.62 -19.95
C ASN A 125 5.97 17.53 -20.44
N LYS A 126 6.78 18.57 -20.17
CA LYS A 126 8.22 18.56 -20.45
C LYS A 126 9.00 17.77 -19.41
N ILE A 127 8.57 17.80 -18.15
CA ILE A 127 9.27 17.14 -17.03
C ILE A 127 9.05 15.62 -17.04
N ARG A 128 7.89 15.15 -17.52
CA ARG A 128 7.57 13.70 -17.58
C ARG A 128 8.29 12.92 -18.69
N ARG A 129 9.02 13.60 -19.59
CA ARG A 129 9.66 12.98 -20.76
C ARG A 129 11.14 12.72 -20.54
#